data_AF-A0A4P8QZA7-F1
#
_entry.id   AF-A0A4P8QZA7-F1
#
_cell.length_a   1.000
_cell.length_b   1.000
_cell.length_c   1.000
_cell.angle_alpha   90.00
_cell.angle_beta   90.00
_cell.angle_gamma   90.00
#
_symmetry.space_group_name_H-M   'P 1'
#
loop_
_entity.id
_entity.type
_entity.pdbx_description
1 polymer ?
#
loop_
_entity_poly.entity_id
_entity_poly.type
_entity_poly.pdbx_seq_one_letter_code
_entity_poly.pdbx_strand_id
1 'polypeptide(L)'
;MLKMEEWLLIRDLYSQGFSISKISRQTGYARATVRKYLNKKTVPEPQKRPGRKSKLDPYKPYILEKLNEGPYTASRLYREIKEMGFDGGKTIVKD
;
A
#
# COMPACT_ATOMS: atom_id res chain seq x y z
N MET A 1 -0.11 3.13 -12.86
CA MET A 1 -0.63 4.07 -11.83
C MET A 1 -0.63 5.44 -12.49
N LEU A 2 -1.76 6.15 -12.51
CA LEU A 2 -1.85 7.44 -13.21
C LEU A 2 -0.92 8.45 -12.52
N LYS A 3 -0.03 9.07 -13.29
CA LYS A 3 0.84 10.14 -12.78
C LYS A 3 0.01 11.40 -12.51
N MET A 4 0.53 12.30 -11.67
CA MET A 4 -0.10 13.58 -11.36
C MET A 4 -0.40 14.40 -12.63
N GLU A 5 0.54 14.41 -13.58
CA GLU A 5 0.42 15.11 -14.87
C GLU A 5 -0.78 14.62 -15.69
N GLU A 6 -0.98 13.31 -15.75
CA GLU A 6 -2.07 12.71 -16.52
C GLU A 6 -3.43 12.92 -15.85
N TRP A 7 -3.46 12.97 -14.51
CA TRP A 7 -4.66 13.33 -13.77
C TRP A 7 -5.07 14.78 -14.02
N LEU A 8 -4.11 15.70 -14.03
CA LEU A 8 -4.34 17.11 -14.38
C LEU A 8 -4.85 17.23 -15.83
N LEU A 9 -4.23 16.52 -16.78
CA LEU A 9 -4.66 16.51 -18.18
C LEU A 9 -6.10 16.01 -18.35
N ILE A 10 -6.48 14.93 -17.68
CA ILE A 10 -7.86 14.40 -17.72
C ILE A 10 -8.87 15.44 -17.20
N ARG A 11 -8.52 16.15 -16.12
CA ARG A 11 -9.39 17.14 -15.49
C ARG A 11 -9.49 18.43 -16.31
N ASP A 12 -8.39 18.84 -16.93
CA ASP A 12 -8.33 19.98 -17.85
C ASP A 12 -9.19 19.72 -19.09
N LEU A 13 -9.01 18.57 -19.75
CA LEU A 13 -9.84 18.17 -20.89
C LEU A 13 -11.33 18.09 -20.53
N TYR A 14 -11.67 17.60 -19.33
CA TYR A 14 -13.05 17.58 -18.86
C TYR A 14 -13.60 18.99 -18.59
N SER A 15 -12.78 19.89 -18.03
CA SER A 15 -13.14 21.30 -17.83
C SER A 15 -13.32 22.05 -19.14
N GLN A 16 -12.60 21.66 -20.20
CA GLN A 16 -12.79 22.15 -21.56
C GLN A 16 -14.07 21.60 -22.24
N GLY A 17 -14.87 20.77 -21.54
CA GLY A 17 -16.12 20.22 -22.06
C GLY A 17 -15.98 18.94 -22.89
N PHE A 18 -14.81 18.30 -22.87
CA PHE A 18 -14.61 17.04 -23.61
C PHE A 18 -15.36 15.89 -22.93
N SER A 19 -16.02 15.05 -23.73
CA SER A 19 -16.67 13.85 -23.22
C SER A 19 -15.65 12.80 -22.76
N ILE A 20 -16.03 11.95 -21.80
CA ILE A 20 -15.20 10.87 -21.28
C ILE A 20 -14.66 9.97 -22.40
N SER A 21 -15.45 9.75 -23.46
CA SER A 21 -15.03 8.98 -24.63
C SER A 21 -13.89 9.65 -25.41
N LYS A 22 -13.91 10.99 -25.53
CA LYS A 22 -12.87 11.76 -26.22
C LYS A 22 -11.60 11.81 -25.38
N ILE A 23 -11.73 12.03 -24.07
CA ILE A 23 -10.61 11.97 -23.11
C ILE A 23 -9.96 10.59 -23.12
N SER A 24 -10.74 9.52 -23.17
CA SER A 24 -10.23 8.14 -23.25
C SER A 24 -9.41 7.90 -24.52
N ARG A 25 -9.87 8.40 -25.68
CA ARG A 25 -9.11 8.31 -26.94
C ARG A 25 -7.82 9.12 -26.93
N GLN A 26 -7.84 10.30 -26.30
CA GLN A 26 -6.72 11.23 -26.28
C GLN A 26 -5.64 10.85 -25.26
N THR A 27 -6.05 10.30 -24.12
CA THR A 27 -5.14 9.91 -23.03
C THR A 27 -4.77 8.42 -23.07
N GLY A 28 -5.43 7.62 -23.91
CA GLY A 28 -5.23 6.16 -24.00
C GLY A 28 -5.81 5.38 -22.82
N TYR A 29 -6.37 6.06 -21.81
CA TYR A 29 -6.97 5.40 -20.65
C TYR A 29 -8.37 4.88 -20.93
N ALA A 30 -8.70 3.72 -20.36
CA ALA A 30 -10.06 3.20 -20.38
C ALA A 30 -11.05 4.21 -19.77
N ARG A 31 -12.25 4.29 -20.35
CA ARG A 31 -13.34 5.19 -19.87
C ARG A 31 -13.65 5.01 -18.39
N ALA A 32 -13.55 3.78 -17.88
CA ALA A 32 -13.73 3.47 -16.46
C ALA A 32 -12.66 4.15 -15.58
N THR A 33 -11.42 4.20 -16.05
CA THR A 33 -10.32 4.92 -15.40
C THR A 33 -10.59 6.42 -15.43
N VAL A 34 -10.87 6.99 -16.60
CA VAL A 34 -11.19 8.42 -16.71
C VAL A 34 -12.34 8.82 -15.76
N ARG A 35 -13.45 8.05 -15.74
CA ARG A 35 -14.59 8.29 -14.84
C ARG A 35 -14.22 8.17 -13.37
N LYS A 36 -13.45 7.15 -12.99
CA LYS A 36 -12.97 6.94 -11.61
C LYS A 36 -12.12 8.10 -11.13
N TYR A 37 -11.26 8.65 -11.99
CA TYR A 37 -10.33 9.72 -11.63
C TYR A 37 -10.96 11.12 -11.71
N LEU A 38 -11.99 11.33 -12.55
CA LEU A 38 -12.81 12.54 -12.53
C LEU A 38 -13.68 12.64 -11.26
N ASN A 39 -14.21 11.51 -10.78
CA ASN A 39 -14.99 11.47 -9.53
C ASN A 39 -14.12 11.61 -8.26
N LYS A 40 -12.82 11.35 -8.35
CA LYS A 40 -11.89 11.55 -7.23
C LYS A 40 -11.49 13.03 -7.15
N LYS A 41 -11.97 13.71 -6.10
CA LYS A 41 -11.61 15.10 -5.79
C LYS A 41 -10.15 15.28 -5.34
N THR A 42 -9.51 14.20 -4.87
CA THR A 42 -8.15 14.19 -4.31
C THR A 42 -7.16 13.54 -5.25
N VAL A 43 -5.92 14.06 -5.23
CA VAL A 43 -4.76 13.49 -5.93
C VAL A 43 -4.70 12.00 -5.61
N PRO A 44 -4.54 11.12 -6.62
CA PRO A 44 -4.31 9.70 -6.39
C PRO A 44 -2.92 9.54 -5.77
N GLU A 45 -2.80 9.79 -4.46
CA GLU A 45 -1.61 9.38 -3.73
C GLU A 45 -1.47 7.87 -3.87
N PRO A 46 -0.23 7.36 -4.00
CA PRO A 46 0.03 5.96 -3.86
C PRO A 46 -0.40 5.50 -2.47
N GLN A 47 -1.60 4.95 -2.39
CA GLN A 47 -1.92 4.02 -1.33
C GLN A 47 -0.95 2.85 -1.50
N LYS A 48 0.20 2.95 -0.82
CA LYS A 48 0.94 1.78 -0.37
C LYS A 48 -0.12 0.90 0.27
N ARG A 49 -0.44 -0.21 -0.39
CA ARG A 49 -1.30 -1.23 0.23
C ARG A 49 -0.72 -1.43 1.62
N PRO A 50 -1.49 -1.23 2.71
CA PRO A 50 -0.97 -1.57 4.01
C PRO A 50 -0.49 -3.00 3.88
N GLY A 51 0.82 -3.20 4.11
CA GLY A 51 1.42 -4.52 4.09
C GLY A 51 0.49 -5.43 4.88
N ARG A 52 0.09 -6.53 4.26
CA ARG A 52 -0.87 -7.49 4.80
C ARG A 52 -0.56 -7.66 6.29
N LYS A 53 -1.51 -7.34 7.18
CA LYS A 53 -1.33 -7.48 8.64
C LYS A 53 -0.83 -8.90 8.88
N SER A 54 0.46 -9.05 9.16
CA SER A 54 1.07 -10.33 9.45
C SER A 54 0.66 -10.70 10.85
N LYS A 55 0.52 -11.99 11.14
CA LYS A 55 0.34 -12.49 12.52
C LYS A 55 1.46 -12.00 13.46
N LEU A 56 2.58 -11.51 12.89
CA LEU A 56 3.73 -10.94 13.59
C LEU A 56 3.53 -9.47 14.04
N ASP A 57 2.59 -8.72 13.46
CA ASP A 57 2.41 -7.29 13.77
C ASP A 57 2.22 -6.98 15.27
N PRO A 58 1.49 -7.80 16.06
CA PRO A 58 1.38 -7.61 17.51
C PRO A 58 2.69 -7.81 18.28
N TYR A 59 3.63 -8.58 17.72
CA TYR A 59 4.88 -8.97 18.37
C TYR A 59 6.10 -8.17 17.87
N LYS A 60 5.94 -7.36 16.82
CA LYS A 60 6.96 -6.42 16.33
C LYS A 60 7.52 -5.48 17.41
N PRO A 61 6.71 -4.81 18.26
CA PRO A 61 7.25 -3.92 19.28
C PRO A 61 8.17 -4.68 20.27
N TYR A 62 7.78 -5.89 20.68
CA TYR A 62 8.61 -6.73 21.53
C TYR A 62 9.93 -7.14 20.87
N ILE A 63 9.87 -7.55 19.60
CA ILE A 63 11.07 -7.90 18.82
C ILE A 63 12.01 -6.70 18.69
N LEU A 64 11.48 -5.51 18.42
CA LEU A 64 12.27 -4.27 18.32
C LEU A 64 12.91 -3.90 19.66
N GLU A 65 12.20 -4.03 20.78
CA GLU A 65 12.74 -3.78 22.12
C GLU A 65 13.92 -4.74 22.41
N LYS A 66 13.75 -6.03 22.12
CA LYS A 66 14.82 -7.02 22.30
C LYS A 66 16.02 -6.77 21.38
N LEU A 67 15.80 -6.41 20.11
CA LEU A 67 16.88 -6.06 19.19
C LEU A 67 17.65 -4.80 19.64
N ASN A 68 17.01 -3.88 20.35
CA ASN A 68 17.68 -2.72 20.96
C ASN A 68 18.48 -3.10 22.21
N GLU A 69 18.03 -4.09 22.99
CA GLU A 69 18.77 -4.61 24.15
C GLU A 69 20.03 -5.41 23.76
N GLY A 70 20.08 -5.98 22.54
CA GLY A 70 21.27 -6.66 22.04
C GLY A 70 21.05 -7.49 20.78
N PRO A 71 22.09 -8.18 20.28
CA PRO A 71 21.98 -9.06 19.12
C PRO A 71 21.24 -10.36 19.49
N TYR A 72 19.91 -10.34 19.43
CA TYR A 72 19.09 -11.53 19.61
C TYR A 72 18.93 -12.31 18.30
N THR A 73 19.09 -13.63 18.37
CA THR A 73 18.83 -14.50 17.22
C THR A 73 17.32 -14.66 16.99
N ALA A 74 16.88 -14.63 15.72
CA ALA A 74 15.48 -14.85 15.33
C ALA A 74 14.86 -16.15 15.91
N SER A 75 15.65 -17.19 16.17
CA SER A 75 15.19 -18.42 16.83
C SER A 75 14.79 -18.22 18.29
N ARG A 76 15.45 -17.31 19.01
CA ARG A 76 15.18 -17.01 20.43
C ARG A 76 13.93 -16.14 20.54
N LEU A 77 13.85 -15.10 19.70
CA LEU A 77 12.65 -14.26 19.57
C LEU A 77 11.42 -15.09 19.18
N TYR A 78 11.56 -16.03 18.24
CA TYR A 78 10.48 -16.95 17.86
C TYR A 78 9.98 -17.79 19.04
N ARG A 79 10.87 -18.24 19.92
CA ARG A 79 10.49 -19.04 21.10
C ARG A 79 9.70 -18.19 22.10
N GLU A 80 10.17 -16.98 22.39
CA GLU A 80 9.49 -16.04 23.30
C GLU A 80 8.10 -15.63 22.76
N ILE A 81 7.98 -15.27 21.48
CA ILE A 81 6.68 -14.91 20.91
C ILE A 81 5.74 -16.11 20.85
N LYS A 82 6.25 -17.33 20.64
CA LYS A 82 5.45 -18.56 20.65
C LYS A 82 4.91 -18.85 22.04
N GLU A 83 5.70 -18.61 23.08
CA GLU A 83 5.24 -18.68 24.48
C GLU A 83 4.19 -17.59 24.80
N MET A 84 4.27 -16.43 24.15
CA MET A 84 3.24 -15.38 24.23
C MET A 84 1.98 -15.65 23.39
N GLY A 85 1.88 -16.80 22.71
CA GLY A 85 0.69 -17.18 21.92
C GLY A 85 0.79 -16.92 20.41
N PHE A 86 2.01 -16.75 19.87
CA PHE A 86 2.21 -16.62 18.43
C PHE A 86 1.98 -17.96 17.71
N ASP A 87 0.96 -17.97 16.85
CA ASP A 87 0.57 -19.11 15.99
C ASP A 87 1.23 -19.05 14.59
N GLY A 88 2.19 -18.15 14.37
CA GLY A 88 2.90 -18.05 13.09
C GLY A 88 4.11 -19.00 12.99
N GLY A 89 4.59 -19.23 11.77
CA GLY A 89 5.79 -20.05 11.54
C GLY A 89 7.10 -19.29 11.77
N LYS A 90 8.17 -20.01 12.11
CA LYS A 90 9.54 -19.47 12.32
C LYS A 90 10.05 -18.62 11.13
N THR A 91 9.58 -18.92 9.91
CA THR A 91 9.92 -18.19 8.69
C THR A 91 9.45 -16.72 8.73
N ILE A 92 8.35 -16.42 9.41
CA ILE A 92 7.79 -15.06 9.50
C ILE A 92 8.64 -14.16 10.42
N VAL A 93 9.40 -14.76 11.36
CA VAL A 93 10.32 -14.03 12.25
C VAL A 93 11.70 -13.84 11.61
N LYS A 94 12.01 -14.60 10.56
CA LYS A 94 13.31 -14.58 9.88
C LYS A 94 13.35 -13.60 8.70
N ASP A 95 12.19 -13.32 8.10
CA ASP A 95 12.01 -12.36 7.00
C ASP A 95 12.08 -10.91 7.52
#